data_AF-A0A7Y2DVG4-F1
#
_entry.id   AF-A0A7Y2DVG4-F1
#
_cell.length_a   1.000
_cell.length_b   1.000
_cell.length_c   1.000
_cell.angle_alpha   90.00
_cell.angle_beta   90.00
_cell.angle_gamma   90.00
#
_symmetry.space_group_name_H-M   'P 1'
#
loop_
_entity.id
_entity.type
_entity.pdbx_description
1 polymer ?
#
loop_
_entity_poly.entity_id
_entity_poly.type
_entity_poly.pdbx_seq_one_letter_code
_entity_poly.pdbx_strand_id
1 'polypeptide(L)'
;MKRTLVFVTAFVVAILAIGCSAEGERKPVNIVADKPTPEKTENNVAEKPTPESNGINVVDEPTRDKTRNEPEWVFKKTEGQQIIFENGKKINTRLYELKYLRSLVTETGTTFLILSGRGCTECDANIGIYIHNPADGDMKGEAEQMRYAYPGKISYYEDNSLIAESRMFAGNCLPDKTNMVIWYQKELNDDKEWESSAYIAEIINEELVGKTLEKELPDIKVSLGLKKAKKCFEIKGIDRTSEP
;
A
#
# COMPACT_ATOMS: atom_id res chain seq x y z
N MET A 1 -34.06 -47.26 -24.86
CA MET A 1 -33.05 -46.75 -23.91
C MET A 1 -33.35 -45.28 -23.65
N LYS A 2 -33.89 -44.95 -22.46
CA LYS A 2 -34.19 -43.58 -22.04
C LYS A 2 -33.04 -43.13 -21.13
N ARG A 3 -32.32 -42.06 -21.50
CA ARG A 3 -31.29 -41.45 -20.64
C ARG A 3 -31.96 -40.40 -19.77
N THR A 4 -31.96 -40.65 -18.47
CA THR A 4 -32.35 -39.72 -17.42
C THR A 4 -31.24 -38.68 -17.25
N LEU A 5 -31.58 -37.41 -17.43
CA LEU A 5 -30.69 -36.28 -17.16
C LEU A 5 -30.84 -35.92 -15.67
N VAL A 6 -29.79 -36.14 -14.87
CA VAL A 6 -29.74 -35.73 -13.46
C VAL A 6 -29.13 -34.33 -13.43
N PHE A 7 -29.95 -33.34 -13.05
CA PHE A 7 -29.45 -32.01 -12.70
C PHE A 7 -28.78 -32.09 -11.33
N VAL A 8 -27.45 -31.93 -11.30
CA VAL A 8 -26.70 -31.65 -10.08
C VAL A 8 -26.61 -30.14 -9.96
N THR A 9 -27.38 -29.58 -9.03
CA THR A 9 -27.27 -28.19 -8.60
C THR A 9 -25.94 -28.03 -7.87
N ALA A 10 -24.96 -27.41 -8.52
CA ALA A 10 -23.69 -27.05 -7.89
C ALA A 10 -23.90 -25.83 -7.00
N PHE A 11 -23.45 -25.94 -5.74
CA PHE A 11 -23.39 -24.88 -4.77
C PHE A 11 -22.41 -23.79 -5.26
N VAL A 12 -22.88 -22.54 -5.26
CA VAL A 12 -22.07 -21.34 -5.48
C VAL A 12 -21.17 -21.14 -4.26
N VAL A 13 -19.86 -21.35 -4.40
CA VAL A 13 -18.86 -20.86 -3.44
C VAL A 13 -18.26 -19.61 -4.05
N ALA A 14 -18.93 -18.48 -3.85
CA ALA A 14 -18.35 -17.18 -4.10
C ALA A 14 -17.23 -16.97 -3.08
N ILE A 15 -15.97 -17.09 -3.51
CA ILE A 15 -14.84 -16.55 -2.74
C ILE A 15 -14.87 -15.04 -2.97
N LEU A 16 -15.83 -14.40 -2.29
CA LEU A 16 -15.75 -12.98 -1.99
C LEU A 16 -14.46 -12.77 -1.21
N ALA A 17 -13.67 -11.80 -1.63
CA ALA A 17 -12.67 -11.20 -0.77
C ALA A 17 -13.39 -10.72 0.51
N ILE A 18 -13.34 -11.55 1.57
CA ILE A 18 -13.81 -11.16 2.90
C ILE A 18 -12.79 -10.17 3.46
N GLY A 19 -12.92 -8.92 3.01
CA GLY A 19 -12.69 -7.80 3.89
C GLY A 19 -13.88 -7.74 4.85
N CYS A 20 -13.73 -8.31 6.05
CA CYS A 20 -14.59 -7.96 7.17
C CYS A 20 -14.28 -6.52 7.59
N SER A 21 -14.81 -5.55 6.87
CA SER A 21 -14.93 -4.18 7.32
C SER A 21 -16.30 -4.03 7.97
N ALA A 22 -16.32 -3.79 9.28
CA ALA A 22 -17.55 -3.50 10.02
C ALA A 22 -18.20 -2.22 9.45
N GLU A 23 -19.39 -2.37 8.86
CA GLU A 23 -20.23 -1.26 8.40
C GLU A 23 -20.79 -0.51 9.62
N GLY A 24 -20.21 0.65 9.93
CA GLY A 24 -20.90 1.71 10.65
C GLY A 24 -21.55 2.64 9.62
N GLU A 25 -22.87 2.57 9.48
CA GLU A 25 -23.67 3.48 8.66
C GLU A 25 -23.38 4.95 9.00
N ARG A 26 -22.63 5.66 8.14
CA ARG A 26 -22.61 7.12 8.13
C ARG A 26 -23.60 7.60 7.07
N LYS A 27 -24.66 8.27 7.53
CA LYS A 27 -25.64 8.95 6.70
C LYS A 27 -24.95 9.95 5.75
N PRO A 28 -25.40 10.09 4.49
CA PRO A 28 -24.84 11.04 3.55
C PRO A 28 -25.12 12.47 4.02
N VAL A 29 -24.04 13.26 4.17
CA VAL A 29 -24.13 14.73 4.29
C VAL A 29 -24.35 15.27 2.88
N ASN A 30 -25.52 15.85 2.64
CA ASN A 30 -25.79 16.63 1.43
C ASN A 30 -24.94 17.90 1.45
N ILE A 31 -23.84 17.91 0.71
CA ILE A 31 -23.08 19.12 0.43
C ILE A 31 -23.67 19.73 -0.85
N VAL A 32 -24.43 20.80 -0.67
CA VAL A 32 -24.89 21.67 -1.76
C VAL A 32 -23.66 22.36 -2.34
N ALA A 33 -23.37 22.11 -3.61
CA ALA A 33 -22.32 22.77 -4.34
C ALA A 33 -22.73 24.21 -4.67
N ASP A 34 -22.20 25.18 -3.92
CA ASP A 34 -22.27 26.59 -4.30
C ASP A 34 -21.42 26.83 -5.55
N LYS A 35 -22.05 27.41 -6.57
CA LYS A 35 -21.41 27.79 -7.83
C LYS A 35 -20.37 28.89 -7.57
N PRO A 36 -19.14 28.77 -8.07
CA PRO A 36 -18.18 29.87 -8.02
C PRO A 36 -18.66 31.01 -8.93
N THR A 37 -18.70 32.20 -8.35
CA THR A 37 -18.97 33.47 -9.04
C THR A 37 -17.71 33.87 -9.82
N PRO A 38 -17.83 34.33 -11.09
CA PRO A 38 -16.66 34.71 -11.87
C PRO A 38 -16.09 36.04 -11.35
N GLU A 39 -14.87 35.98 -10.83
CA GLU A 39 -14.09 37.13 -10.41
C GLU A 39 -13.55 37.87 -11.65
N LYS A 40 -13.83 39.17 -11.72
CA LYS A 40 -13.43 40.06 -12.82
C LYS A 40 -11.95 40.38 -12.69
N THR A 41 -11.18 40.05 -13.72
CA THR A 41 -9.80 40.50 -13.91
C THR A 41 -9.79 41.98 -14.31
N GLU A 42 -9.41 42.88 -13.41
CA GLU A 42 -9.03 44.25 -13.75
C GLU A 42 -7.54 44.32 -14.05
N ASN A 43 -7.24 44.69 -15.30
CA ASN A 43 -5.92 45.07 -15.76
C ASN A 43 -5.58 46.45 -15.20
N ASN A 44 -4.47 46.57 -14.47
CA ASN A 44 -3.82 47.86 -14.25
C ASN A 44 -2.38 47.82 -14.75
N VAL A 45 -2.12 48.80 -15.61
CA VAL A 45 -0.90 49.07 -16.36
C VAL A 45 -0.04 50.06 -15.56
N ALA A 46 1.26 49.79 -15.57
CA ALA A 46 2.41 50.69 -15.40
C ALA A 46 2.55 51.53 -14.12
N GLU A 47 3.68 51.34 -13.43
CA GLU A 47 4.74 52.37 -13.46
C GLU A 47 6.06 51.79 -12.95
N LYS A 48 7.15 52.24 -13.57
CA LYS A 48 8.54 51.94 -13.21
C LYS A 48 9.18 53.26 -12.78
N PRO A 49 9.80 53.32 -11.59
CA PRO A 49 11.08 54.02 -11.51
C PRO A 49 12.17 53.26 -10.73
N THR A 50 13.35 53.36 -11.31
CA THR A 50 14.76 53.43 -10.85
C THR A 50 15.17 53.14 -9.38
N PRO A 51 16.44 52.73 -9.18
CA PRO A 51 16.94 52.10 -7.96
C PRO A 51 17.53 53.11 -6.97
N GLU A 52 17.15 52.97 -5.70
CA GLU A 52 17.90 53.56 -4.59
C GLU A 52 18.73 52.49 -3.88
N SER A 53 20.04 52.67 -3.97
CA SER A 53 21.06 51.96 -3.22
C SER A 53 20.99 52.37 -1.75
N ASN A 54 20.69 51.44 -0.85
CA ASN A 54 20.84 51.66 0.58
C ASN A 54 21.32 50.37 1.29
N GLY A 55 22.44 50.49 2.00
CA GLY A 55 22.77 49.74 3.20
C GLY A 55 23.02 48.24 3.05
N ILE A 56 24.28 47.88 2.83
CA ILE A 56 24.79 46.55 3.20
C ILE A 56 24.78 46.46 4.73
N ASN A 57 23.68 45.97 5.28
CA ASN A 57 23.69 45.37 6.61
C ASN A 57 24.21 43.95 6.43
N VAL A 58 25.42 43.70 6.95
CA VAL A 58 25.94 42.36 7.18
C VAL A 58 25.08 41.76 8.29
N VAL A 59 23.95 41.19 7.88
CA VAL A 59 23.12 40.36 8.75
C VAL A 59 23.91 39.07 8.92
N ASP A 60 24.32 38.80 10.16
CA ASP A 60 24.98 37.57 10.56
C ASP A 60 24.30 36.38 9.88
N GLU A 61 25.12 35.55 9.22
CA GLU A 61 24.65 34.32 8.61
C GLU A 61 23.75 33.59 9.61
N PRO A 62 22.47 33.31 9.27
CA PRO A 62 21.67 32.45 10.11
C PRO A 62 22.42 31.14 10.17
N THR A 63 22.95 30.85 11.36
CA THR A 63 23.59 29.58 11.68
C THR A 63 22.63 28.50 11.24
N ARG A 64 22.99 27.85 10.14
CA ARG A 64 22.20 26.85 9.46
C ARG A 64 21.98 25.75 10.49
N ASP A 65 20.82 25.77 11.14
CA ASP A 65 20.48 24.86 12.21
C ASP A 65 20.57 23.43 11.65
N LYS A 66 21.61 22.71 12.08
CA LYS A 66 22.01 21.40 11.55
C LYS A 66 21.28 20.26 12.23
N THR A 67 20.23 20.51 13.02
CA THR A 67 19.34 19.45 13.47
C THR A 67 18.37 19.07 12.35
N ARG A 68 18.91 18.49 11.26
CA ARG A 68 18.12 17.50 10.52
C ARG A 68 17.95 16.33 11.47
N ASN A 69 16.81 16.31 12.16
CA ASN A 69 16.41 15.21 13.02
C ASN A 69 16.64 13.90 12.26
N GLU A 70 17.52 13.06 12.78
CA GLU A 70 17.73 11.73 12.22
C GLU A 70 16.37 11.01 12.14
N PRO A 71 16.10 10.25 11.07
CA PRO A 71 14.82 9.56 10.94
C PRO A 71 14.63 8.64 12.15
N GLU A 72 13.56 8.87 12.90
CA GLU A 72 13.31 8.20 14.18
C GLU A 72 13.15 6.68 14.06
N TRP A 73 12.75 6.20 12.88
CA TRP A 73 12.31 4.83 12.63
C TRP A 73 13.23 4.08 11.66
N VAL A 74 14.54 4.09 11.91
CA VAL A 74 15.51 3.28 11.15
C VAL A 74 15.50 1.84 11.66
N PHE A 75 15.04 0.90 10.81
CA PHE A 75 15.01 -0.52 11.12
C PHE A 75 16.42 -1.06 11.41
N LYS A 76 16.57 -1.81 12.52
CA LYS A 76 17.81 -2.51 12.88
C LYS A 76 17.70 -4.01 12.68
N LYS A 77 16.73 -4.65 13.33
CA LYS A 77 16.52 -6.12 13.28
C LYS A 77 15.11 -6.52 13.72
N THR A 78 14.75 -7.78 13.45
CA THR A 78 13.59 -8.44 14.07
C THR A 78 14.05 -9.37 15.19
N GLU A 79 13.25 -9.50 16.25
CA GLU A 79 13.49 -10.41 17.37
C GLU A 79 12.16 -10.98 17.86
N GLY A 80 11.87 -12.25 17.55
CA GLY A 80 10.55 -12.83 17.76
C GLY A 80 9.47 -12.06 16.98
N GLN A 81 8.48 -11.53 17.71
CA GLN A 81 7.41 -10.70 17.16
C GLN A 81 7.70 -9.19 17.25
N GLN A 82 8.94 -8.79 17.51
CA GLN A 82 9.32 -7.38 17.69
C GLN A 82 10.16 -6.85 16.53
N ILE A 83 9.89 -5.61 16.13
CA ILE A 83 10.81 -4.77 15.37
C ILE A 83 11.66 -3.96 16.34
N ILE A 84 12.97 -3.95 16.14
CA ILE A 84 13.92 -3.15 16.90
C ILE A 84 14.52 -2.10 15.95
N PHE A 85 14.54 -0.84 16.38
CA PHE A 85 15.10 0.29 15.62
C PHE A 85 16.50 0.66 16.12
N GLU A 86 17.25 1.44 15.33
CA GLU A 86 18.62 1.83 15.67
C GLU A 86 18.72 2.68 16.94
N ASN A 87 17.70 3.50 17.21
CA ASN A 87 17.58 4.27 18.47
C ASN A 87 17.19 3.40 19.69
N GLY A 88 17.09 2.09 19.53
CA GLY A 88 16.73 1.14 20.60
C GLY A 88 15.23 1.04 20.88
N LYS A 89 14.37 1.83 20.22
CA LYS A 89 12.91 1.67 20.31
C LYS A 89 12.51 0.30 19.78
N LYS A 90 11.39 -0.19 20.31
CA LYS A 90 10.82 -1.49 19.95
C LYS A 90 9.33 -1.36 19.71
N ILE A 91 8.83 -2.14 18.76
CA ILE A 91 7.40 -2.27 18.48
C ILE A 91 7.07 -3.75 18.45
N ASN A 92 6.03 -4.16 19.18
CA ASN A 92 5.47 -5.49 19.09
C ASN A 92 4.46 -5.54 17.93
N THR A 93 4.70 -6.43 16.97
CA THR A 93 3.83 -6.59 15.80
C THR A 93 2.74 -7.64 16.03
N ARG A 94 2.93 -8.51 17.03
CA ARG A 94 2.15 -9.73 17.26
C ARG A 94 2.13 -10.70 16.08
N LEU A 95 2.99 -10.48 15.08
CA LEU A 95 3.10 -11.34 13.90
C LEU A 95 4.11 -12.45 14.19
N TYR A 96 3.70 -13.68 13.95
CA TYR A 96 4.60 -14.83 13.89
C TYR A 96 5.32 -14.88 12.56
N GLU A 97 6.48 -15.53 12.53
CA GLU A 97 7.38 -15.55 11.35
C GLU A 97 7.68 -14.15 10.80
N LEU A 98 7.75 -13.15 11.70
CA LEU A 98 7.91 -11.75 11.35
C LEU A 98 9.15 -11.51 10.48
N LYS A 99 8.94 -10.87 9.34
CA LYS A 99 9.99 -10.34 8.48
C LYS A 99 9.70 -8.88 8.17
N TYR A 100 10.71 -8.04 8.38
CA TYR A 100 10.73 -6.70 7.81
C TYR A 100 11.09 -6.80 6.33
N LEU A 101 10.29 -6.17 5.48
CA LEU A 101 10.52 -6.16 4.03
C LEU A 101 11.10 -4.82 3.56
N ARG A 102 10.51 -3.71 4.03
CA ARG A 102 10.88 -2.35 3.61
C ARG A 102 10.25 -1.28 4.51
N SER A 103 10.74 -0.05 4.40
CA SER A 103 10.06 1.16 4.86
C SER A 103 9.74 2.08 3.68
N LEU A 104 8.62 2.80 3.78
CA LEU A 104 8.24 3.94 2.96
C LEU A 104 8.37 5.18 3.84
N VAL A 105 8.95 6.27 3.31
CA VAL A 105 9.13 7.51 4.07
C VAL A 105 8.49 8.64 3.27
N THR A 106 7.47 9.26 3.84
CA THR A 106 6.75 10.38 3.23
C THR A 106 7.62 11.63 3.16
N GLU A 107 7.19 12.63 2.39
CA GLU A 107 7.92 13.90 2.28
C GLU A 107 7.97 14.67 3.61
N THR A 108 6.99 14.44 4.49
CA THR A 108 6.93 14.98 5.86
C THR A 108 7.82 14.21 6.85
N GLY A 109 8.38 13.07 6.43
CA GLY A 109 9.25 12.22 7.24
C GLY A 109 8.55 11.09 7.98
N THR A 110 7.22 10.95 7.86
CA THR A 110 6.50 9.82 8.44
C THR A 110 6.96 8.52 7.79
N THR A 111 7.16 7.50 8.62
CA THR A 111 7.60 6.19 8.16
C THR A 111 6.44 5.21 8.17
N PHE A 112 6.33 4.38 7.15
CA PHE A 112 5.47 3.20 7.14
C PHE A 112 6.32 1.96 6.91
N LEU A 113 6.10 0.93 7.71
CA LEU A 113 6.79 -0.34 7.61
C LEU A 113 5.97 -1.30 6.76
N ILE A 114 6.63 -1.99 5.85
CA ILE A 114 6.08 -3.14 5.12
C ILE A 114 6.64 -4.38 5.77
N LEU A 115 5.76 -5.18 6.35
CA LEU A 115 6.07 -6.37 7.12
C LEU A 115 5.39 -7.59 6.48
N SER A 116 5.92 -8.78 6.75
CA SER A 116 5.21 -10.02 6.53
C SER A 116 5.24 -10.92 7.74
N GLY A 117 4.22 -11.74 7.90
CA GLY A 117 4.12 -12.74 8.95
C GLY A 117 2.77 -13.43 8.95
N ARG A 118 2.51 -14.23 9.98
CA ARG A 118 1.22 -14.84 10.27
C ARG A 118 0.61 -14.19 11.51
N GLY A 119 -0.70 -14.01 11.54
CA GLY A 119 -1.40 -13.49 12.73
C GLY A 119 -1.56 -14.52 13.86
N CYS A 120 -1.42 -15.81 13.58
CA CYS A 120 -1.51 -16.91 14.55
C CYS A 120 -0.50 -18.03 14.26
N THR A 121 -0.16 -18.83 15.28
CA THR A 121 0.82 -19.95 15.21
C THR A 121 0.23 -21.33 15.04
N GLU A 122 -1.04 -21.51 15.36
CA GLU A 122 -1.72 -22.81 15.40
C GLU A 122 -2.96 -22.80 14.53
N CYS A 123 -2.82 -22.17 13.38
CA CYS A 123 -3.88 -21.95 12.41
C CYS A 123 -3.32 -22.17 11.01
N ASP A 124 -4.20 -22.39 10.05
CA ASP A 124 -3.92 -22.43 8.61
C ASP A 124 -3.69 -21.04 8.01
N ALA A 125 -3.70 -19.97 8.82
CA ALA A 125 -3.57 -18.61 8.33
C ALA A 125 -2.28 -18.42 7.50
N ASN A 126 -2.49 -18.15 6.21
CA ASN A 126 -1.43 -17.87 5.26
C ASN A 126 -0.54 -16.68 5.66
N ILE A 127 0.73 -16.67 5.24
CA ILE A 127 1.57 -15.47 5.40
C ILE A 127 0.91 -14.28 4.68
N GLY A 128 0.81 -13.16 5.38
CA GLY A 128 0.24 -11.91 4.87
C GLY A 128 1.26 -10.79 4.78
N ILE A 129 0.87 -9.71 4.13
CA ILE A 129 1.57 -8.42 4.12
C ILE A 129 0.83 -7.46 5.05
N TYR A 130 1.58 -6.69 5.82
CA TYR A 130 1.08 -5.68 6.73
C TYR A 130 1.80 -4.37 6.46
N ILE A 131 1.06 -3.26 6.48
CA ILE A 131 1.61 -1.91 6.32
C ILE A 131 1.25 -1.13 7.58
N HIS A 132 2.26 -0.68 8.33
CA HIS A 132 2.08 -0.13 9.68
C HIS A 132 2.88 1.17 9.88
N ASN A 133 2.27 2.19 10.47
CA ASN A 133 2.98 3.37 10.94
C ASN A 133 3.51 3.12 12.36
N PRO A 134 4.84 3.06 12.57
CA PRO A 134 5.41 2.80 13.89
C PRO A 134 5.10 3.89 14.92
N ALA A 135 4.70 5.10 14.50
CA ALA A 135 4.25 6.16 15.40
C ALA A 135 2.91 5.82 16.10
N ASP A 136 2.12 4.90 15.54
CA ASP A 136 0.87 4.41 16.15
C ASP A 136 1.13 3.42 17.31
N GLY A 137 2.40 3.07 17.55
CA GLY A 137 2.82 2.15 18.61
C GLY A 137 2.76 0.69 18.19
N ASP A 138 2.46 -0.19 19.17
CA ASP A 138 2.32 -1.63 18.97
C ASP A 138 1.16 -1.95 18.02
N MET A 139 1.33 -2.98 17.19
CA MET A 139 0.28 -3.42 16.28
C MET A 139 -0.84 -4.14 17.07
N LYS A 140 -2.08 -4.00 16.59
CA LYS A 140 -3.30 -4.52 17.23
C LYS A 140 -3.41 -6.06 17.13
N GLY A 141 -4.52 -6.69 17.51
CA GLY A 141 -4.72 -8.13 17.20
C GLY A 141 -4.92 -8.38 15.70
N GLU A 142 -4.76 -9.63 15.22
CA GLU A 142 -4.99 -9.98 13.80
C GLU A 142 -6.36 -9.49 13.28
N ALA A 143 -7.41 -9.64 14.08
CA ALA A 143 -8.77 -9.25 13.72
C ALA A 143 -8.99 -7.74 13.56
N GLU A 144 -8.07 -6.91 14.07
CA GLU A 144 -8.18 -5.45 14.07
C GLU A 144 -7.20 -4.78 13.10
N GLN A 145 -6.41 -5.57 12.38
CA GLN A 145 -5.41 -5.09 11.45
C GLN A 145 -5.81 -5.39 10.02
N MET A 146 -5.51 -4.45 9.12
CA MET A 146 -5.64 -4.72 7.70
C MET A 146 -4.52 -5.68 7.26
N ARG A 147 -4.91 -6.80 6.67
CA ARG A 147 -4.02 -7.83 6.14
C ARG A 147 -4.17 -7.88 4.62
N TYR A 148 -3.04 -7.87 3.93
CA TYR A 148 -3.00 -8.01 2.47
C TYR A 148 -2.43 -9.36 2.05
N ALA A 149 -2.80 -9.80 0.85
CA ALA A 149 -2.25 -11.03 0.28
C ALA A 149 -0.74 -10.89 0.01
N TYR A 150 0.03 -11.93 0.37
CA TYR A 150 1.43 -12.01 0.01
C TYR A 150 1.58 -12.34 -1.49
N PRO A 151 2.48 -11.65 -2.24
CA PRO A 151 2.62 -11.85 -3.68
C PRO A 151 3.13 -13.25 -4.04
N GLY A 152 2.89 -13.67 -5.29
CA GLY A 152 3.43 -14.90 -5.85
C GLY A 152 2.38 -15.72 -6.57
N LYS A 153 2.55 -17.04 -6.64
CA LYS A 153 1.70 -17.93 -7.41
C LYS A 153 0.84 -18.79 -6.50
N ILE A 154 -0.39 -19.04 -6.93
CA ILE A 154 -1.31 -19.98 -6.30
C ILE A 154 -1.71 -21.00 -7.35
N SER A 155 -1.57 -22.28 -7.02
CA SER A 155 -2.04 -23.41 -7.83
C SER A 155 -3.14 -24.19 -7.12
N TYR A 156 -4.03 -24.88 -7.83
CA TYR A 156 -4.96 -25.84 -7.22
C TYR A 156 -4.19 -26.95 -6.49
N TYR A 157 -4.73 -27.42 -5.37
CA TYR A 157 -4.07 -28.45 -4.56
C TYR A 157 -4.13 -29.84 -5.20
N GLU A 158 -5.16 -30.15 -6.02
CA GLU A 158 -5.35 -31.47 -6.61
C GLU A 158 -4.39 -31.74 -7.78
N ASP A 159 -4.25 -30.77 -8.68
CA ASP A 159 -3.57 -30.96 -9.96
C ASP A 159 -2.40 -30.00 -10.20
N ASN A 160 -2.12 -29.09 -9.26
CA ASN A 160 -1.09 -28.05 -9.34
C ASN A 160 -1.25 -27.05 -10.50
N SER A 161 -2.41 -27.01 -11.16
CA SER A 161 -2.66 -26.01 -12.20
C SER A 161 -2.74 -24.61 -11.60
N LEU A 162 -2.17 -23.62 -12.30
CA LEU A 162 -2.06 -22.25 -11.81
C LEU A 162 -3.43 -21.57 -11.84
N ILE A 163 -3.83 -20.96 -10.71
CA ILE A 163 -5.12 -20.28 -10.55
C ILE A 163 -4.99 -18.80 -10.23
N ALA A 164 -3.85 -18.39 -9.68
CA ALA A 164 -3.54 -16.98 -9.47
C ALA A 164 -2.05 -16.72 -9.58
N GLU A 165 -1.69 -15.56 -10.11
CA GLU A 165 -0.34 -15.01 -10.01
C GLU A 165 -0.40 -13.53 -9.61
N SER A 166 0.51 -13.12 -8.74
CA SER A 166 0.60 -11.73 -8.32
C SER A 166 2.04 -11.28 -8.13
N ARG A 167 2.29 -10.00 -8.38
CA ARG A 167 3.57 -9.34 -8.14
C ARG A 167 3.34 -8.05 -7.38
N MET A 168 4.09 -7.85 -6.31
CA MET A 168 3.96 -6.67 -5.46
C MET A 168 5.20 -5.80 -5.58
N PHE A 169 4.97 -4.50 -5.66
CA PHE A 169 6.02 -3.49 -5.69
C PHE A 169 5.74 -2.40 -4.65
N ALA A 170 6.80 -1.83 -4.09
CA ALA A 170 6.74 -0.79 -3.07
C ALA A 170 7.70 0.36 -3.35
N GLY A 171 7.30 1.59 -3.03
CA GLY A 171 8.04 2.82 -3.24
C GLY A 171 7.39 3.71 -4.29
N ASN A 172 8.20 4.32 -5.16
CA ASN A 172 7.72 5.19 -6.25
C ASN A 172 7.57 4.33 -7.50
N CYS A 173 6.48 3.56 -7.55
CA CYS A 173 6.26 2.49 -8.53
C CYS A 173 5.41 2.88 -9.73
N LEU A 174 4.81 4.07 -9.71
CA LEU A 174 4.14 4.69 -10.83
C LEU A 174 4.65 6.14 -11.01
N PRO A 175 4.51 6.74 -12.21
CA PRO A 175 4.80 8.15 -12.41
C PRO A 175 3.89 9.00 -11.53
N ASP A 176 4.41 10.11 -11.00
CA ASP A 176 3.65 11.09 -10.22
C ASP A 176 3.02 10.54 -8.93
N LYS A 177 3.46 9.36 -8.50
CA LYS A 177 3.03 8.69 -7.28
C LYS A 177 4.25 8.34 -6.43
N THR A 178 4.21 8.76 -5.18
CA THR A 178 5.25 8.46 -4.20
C THR A 178 4.68 7.58 -3.09
N ASN A 179 5.56 6.83 -2.42
CA ASN A 179 5.22 6.09 -1.20
C ASN A 179 3.95 5.23 -1.32
N MET A 180 3.94 4.33 -2.30
CA MET A 180 2.85 3.41 -2.53
C MET A 180 3.29 1.96 -2.51
N VAL A 181 2.30 1.09 -2.41
CA VAL A 181 2.40 -0.33 -2.70
C VAL A 181 1.40 -0.67 -3.79
N ILE A 182 1.81 -1.46 -4.77
CA ILE A 182 0.96 -1.93 -5.85
C ILE A 182 1.11 -3.44 -6.02
N TRP A 183 -0.02 -4.13 -6.11
CA TRP A 183 -0.13 -5.52 -6.51
C TRP A 183 -0.68 -5.57 -7.93
N TYR A 184 0.06 -6.22 -8.83
CA TYR A 184 -0.45 -6.64 -10.13
C TYR A 184 -0.90 -8.08 -10.00
N GLN A 185 -2.17 -8.36 -10.33
CA GLN A 185 -2.79 -9.65 -10.11
C GLN A 185 -3.35 -10.20 -11.41
N LYS A 186 -3.29 -11.53 -11.55
CA LYS A 186 -4.12 -12.29 -12.47
C LYS A 186 -4.71 -13.48 -11.76
N GLU A 187 -6.00 -13.71 -11.95
CA GLU A 187 -6.75 -14.77 -11.27
C GLU A 187 -7.67 -15.44 -12.29
N LEU A 188 -7.85 -16.76 -12.14
CA LEU A 188 -8.76 -17.54 -12.97
C LEU A 188 -10.18 -17.38 -12.41
N ASN A 189 -11.10 -16.92 -13.24
CA ASN A 189 -12.51 -16.78 -12.86
C ASN A 189 -13.27 -18.11 -12.98
N ASP A 190 -14.56 -18.09 -12.63
CA ASP A 190 -15.43 -19.28 -12.65
C ASP A 190 -15.59 -19.87 -14.07
N ASP A 191 -15.49 -19.04 -15.11
CA ASP A 191 -15.53 -19.44 -16.52
C ASP A 191 -14.18 -19.97 -17.05
N LYS A 192 -13.17 -20.07 -16.17
CA LYS A 192 -11.79 -20.47 -16.48
C LYS A 192 -11.08 -19.49 -17.42
N GLU A 193 -11.45 -18.21 -17.36
CA GLU A 193 -10.79 -17.12 -18.04
C GLU A 193 -9.87 -16.37 -17.06
N TRP A 194 -8.74 -15.87 -17.58
CA TRP A 194 -7.81 -15.09 -16.76
C TRP A 194 -8.24 -13.63 -16.72
N GLU A 195 -8.55 -13.15 -15.52
CA GLU A 195 -8.84 -11.74 -15.27
C GLU A 195 -7.60 -11.07 -14.68
N SER A 196 -7.34 -9.84 -15.08
CA SER A 196 -6.25 -9.03 -14.56
C SER A 196 -6.78 -7.88 -13.73
N SER A 197 -6.14 -7.59 -12.61
CA SER A 197 -6.46 -6.45 -11.76
C SER A 197 -5.20 -5.85 -11.15
N ALA A 198 -5.34 -4.68 -10.56
CA ALA A 198 -4.29 -4.10 -9.73
C ALA A 198 -4.88 -3.51 -8.46
N TYR A 199 -4.29 -3.84 -7.31
CA TYR A 199 -4.59 -3.19 -6.04
C TYR A 199 -3.50 -2.19 -5.69
N ILE A 200 -3.88 -0.97 -5.36
CA ILE A 200 -2.97 0.13 -5.04
C ILE A 200 -3.28 0.60 -3.61
N ALA A 201 -2.26 0.61 -2.76
CA ALA A 201 -2.29 1.26 -1.45
C ALA A 201 -1.34 2.47 -1.47
N GLU A 202 -1.88 3.67 -1.37
CA GLU A 202 -1.16 4.94 -1.39
C GLU A 202 -1.15 5.55 0.03
N ILE A 203 -0.05 6.18 0.43
CA ILE A 203 -0.02 7.00 1.64
C ILE A 203 -0.39 8.43 1.25
N ILE A 204 -1.58 8.88 1.64
CA ILE A 204 -2.14 10.20 1.34
C ILE A 204 -2.46 10.88 2.66
N ASN A 205 -1.89 12.08 2.90
CA ASN A 205 -2.07 12.82 4.15
C ASN A 205 -1.76 11.97 5.40
N GLU A 206 -0.69 11.17 5.34
CA GLU A 206 -0.28 10.27 6.42
C GLU A 206 -1.28 9.13 6.74
N GLU A 207 -2.21 8.85 5.83
CA GLU A 207 -3.15 7.73 5.92
C GLU A 207 -2.95 6.76 4.76
N LEU A 208 -3.13 5.47 5.02
CA LEU A 208 -3.07 4.43 4.00
C LEU A 208 -4.43 4.30 3.31
N VAL A 209 -4.49 4.62 2.03
CA VAL A 209 -5.71 4.57 1.21
C VAL A 209 -5.57 3.51 0.13
N GLY A 210 -6.49 2.55 0.13
CA GLY A 210 -6.54 1.44 -0.82
C GLY A 210 -7.55 1.63 -1.94
N LYS A 211 -7.23 1.14 -3.15
CA LYS A 211 -8.20 1.01 -4.26
C LYS A 211 -7.85 -0.16 -5.17
N THR A 212 -8.89 -0.81 -5.71
CA THR A 212 -8.77 -1.84 -6.75
C THR A 212 -9.05 -1.23 -8.11
N LEU A 213 -8.26 -1.61 -9.11
CA LEU A 213 -8.44 -1.28 -10.52
C LEU A 213 -8.67 -2.58 -11.29
N GLU A 214 -9.79 -2.65 -12.00
CA GLU A 214 -10.14 -3.77 -12.90
C GLU A 214 -10.09 -3.34 -14.38
N LYS A 215 -10.07 -2.02 -14.62
CA LYS A 215 -9.97 -1.38 -15.93
C LYS A 215 -8.85 -0.36 -15.88
N GLU A 216 -8.30 -0.03 -17.05
CA GLU A 216 -7.21 0.95 -17.19
C GLU A 216 -6.02 0.63 -16.27
N LEU A 217 -5.62 -0.65 -16.27
CA LEU A 217 -4.55 -1.13 -15.41
C LEU A 217 -3.22 -0.43 -15.75
N PRO A 218 -2.45 0.00 -14.73
CA PRO A 218 -1.10 0.50 -14.98
C PRO A 218 -0.25 -0.57 -15.67
N ASP A 219 0.62 -0.18 -16.60
CA ASP A 219 1.54 -1.15 -17.22
C ASP A 219 2.66 -1.53 -16.23
N ILE A 220 2.73 -2.81 -15.86
CA ILE A 220 3.78 -3.35 -14.99
C ILE A 220 5.21 -3.03 -15.49
N LYS A 221 5.40 -2.82 -16.80
CA LYS A 221 6.70 -2.41 -17.36
C LYS A 221 7.17 -1.08 -16.78
N VAL A 222 6.25 -0.20 -16.37
CA VAL A 222 6.57 1.08 -15.72
C VAL A 222 7.22 0.84 -14.35
N SER A 223 6.59 0.03 -13.49
CA SER A 223 7.18 -0.34 -12.19
C SER A 223 8.50 -1.10 -12.35
N LEU A 224 8.63 -1.95 -13.38
CA LEU A 224 9.90 -2.62 -13.69
C LEU A 224 10.99 -1.65 -14.12
N GLY A 225 10.65 -0.62 -14.89
CA GLY A 225 11.57 0.47 -15.24
C GLY A 225 12.03 1.24 -14.00
N LEU A 226 11.09 1.60 -13.12
CA LEU A 226 11.38 2.30 -11.86
C LEU A 226 12.17 1.43 -10.87
N LYS A 227 11.98 0.10 -10.92
CA LYS A 227 12.81 -0.87 -10.19
C LYS A 227 14.26 -0.83 -10.66
N LYS A 228 14.50 -0.82 -11.98
CA LYS A 228 15.86 -0.67 -12.53
C LYS A 228 16.49 0.65 -12.11
N ALA A 229 15.70 1.71 -12.02
CA ALA A 229 16.12 3.02 -11.52
C ALA A 229 16.24 3.12 -9.98
N LYS A 230 16.04 2.01 -9.24
CA LYS A 230 16.06 1.94 -7.76
C LYS A 230 15.06 2.87 -7.05
N LYS A 231 13.98 3.28 -7.75
CA LYS A 231 12.87 4.08 -7.20
C LYS A 231 11.73 3.22 -6.67
N CYS A 232 11.62 2.00 -7.19
CA CYS A 232 10.60 1.03 -6.86
C CYS A 232 11.27 -0.30 -6.48
N PHE A 233 10.65 -1.08 -5.61
CA PHE A 233 11.22 -2.33 -5.10
C PHE A 233 10.20 -3.43 -5.23
N GLU A 234 10.58 -4.52 -5.90
CA GLU A 234 9.72 -5.69 -6.00
C GLU A 234 9.90 -6.57 -4.76
N ILE A 235 8.78 -6.93 -4.12
CA ILE A 235 8.76 -7.91 -3.05
C ILE A 235 8.74 -9.29 -3.67
N LYS A 236 9.68 -10.16 -3.26
CA LYS A 236 9.79 -11.52 -3.78
C LYS A 236 8.54 -12.31 -3.41
N GLY A 237 7.86 -12.85 -4.42
CA GLY A 237 6.70 -13.72 -4.23
C GLY A 237 7.05 -15.12 -3.72
N ILE A 238 6.04 -15.80 -3.20
CA ILE A 238 6.09 -17.22 -2.80
C ILE A 238 5.07 -18.03 -3.61
N ASP A 239 5.43 -19.27 -3.92
CA ASP A 239 4.51 -20.20 -4.58
C ASP A 239 3.79 -21.00 -3.49
N ARG A 240 2.47 -21.14 -3.62
CA ARG A 240 1.60 -21.86 -2.70
C ARG A 240 0.50 -22.61 -3.44
N THR A 241 -0.15 -23.54 -2.76
CA THR A 241 -1.37 -24.20 -3.24
C THR A 241 -2.60 -23.56 -2.62
N SER A 242 -3.77 -23.77 -3.24
CA SER A 242 -5.06 -23.53 -2.60
C SER A 242 -5.23 -24.49 -1.40
N GLU A 243 -6.17 -24.16 -0.52
CA GLU A 243 -6.60 -25.09 0.51
C GLU A 243 -7.50 -26.19 -0.09
N PRO A 244 -7.54 -27.40 0.52
CA PRO A 244 -8.39 -28.51 0.09
C PRO A 244 -9.90 -28.26 0.09
#